data_AF-A0A418YJB3-F1
#
_entry.id   AF-A0A418YJB3-F1
#
_cell.length_a   1.000
_cell.length_b   1.000
_cell.length_c   1.000
_cell.angle_alpha   90.00
_cell.angle_beta   90.00
_cell.angle_gamma   90.00
#
_symmetry.space_group_name_H-M   'P 1'
#
loop_
_entity.id
_entity.type
_entity.pdbx_description
1 polymer ?
#
loop_
_entity_poly.entity_id
_entity_poly.type
_entity_poly.pdbx_seq_one_letter_code
_entity_poly.pdbx_strand_id
1 'polypeptide(L)'
;MHHAFKYEAAFRQELLLACIFIPLACYLDTSTVERILMISSIVLVIIVELLNSAVEAVVDRIGFELHELAGRAKDLGSAAVFVALGLAIYVWLEVLLS
;
A
#
# COMPACT_ATOMS: atom_id res chain seq x y z
N MET A 1 18.56 -3.10 13.03
CA MET A 1 18.28 -4.40 12.39
C MET A 1 16.79 -4.74 12.32
N HIS A 2 15.97 -4.52 13.36
CA HIS A 2 14.53 -4.86 13.32
C HIS A 2 13.69 -4.13 12.25
N HIS A 3 14.02 -2.87 11.91
CA HIS A 3 13.24 -2.08 10.95
C HIS A 3 13.40 -2.54 9.50
N ALA A 4 14.62 -2.93 9.09
CA ALA A 4 14.88 -3.45 7.73
C ALA A 4 14.06 -4.72 7.44
N PHE A 5 13.90 -5.60 8.43
CA PHE A 5 13.10 -6.83 8.29
C PHE A 5 11.60 -6.55 8.13
N LYS A 6 11.05 -5.53 8.80
CA LYS A 6 9.64 -5.14 8.63
C LYS A 6 9.38 -4.55 7.25
N TYR A 7 10.30 -3.73 6.78
CA TYR A 7 10.26 -3.12 5.46
C TYR A 7 10.26 -4.16 4.33
N GLU A 8 11.18 -5.12 4.42
CA GLU A 8 11.20 -6.25 3.49
C GLU A 8 9.95 -7.13 3.63
N ALA A 9 9.40 -7.28 4.83
CA ALA A 9 8.21 -8.09 5.05
C ALA A 9 6.93 -7.44 4.46
N ALA A 10 6.70 -6.15 4.73
CA ALA A 10 5.57 -5.41 4.17
C ALA A 10 5.64 -5.40 2.64
N PHE A 11 6.77 -4.95 2.09
CA PHE A 11 6.98 -4.90 0.64
C PHE A 11 6.76 -6.27 -0.05
N ARG A 12 7.19 -7.36 0.59
CA ARG A 12 6.93 -8.72 0.09
C ARG A 12 5.46 -9.11 0.13
N GLN A 13 4.72 -8.66 1.14
CA GLN A 13 3.28 -8.89 1.22
C GLN A 13 2.54 -8.13 0.13
N GLU A 14 2.81 -6.84 -0.11
CA GLU A 14 2.13 -6.11 -1.19
C GLU A 14 2.53 -6.63 -2.57
N LEU A 15 3.79 -7.01 -2.76
CA LEU A 15 4.23 -7.61 -4.03
C LEU A 15 3.56 -8.96 -4.27
N LEU A 16 3.39 -9.78 -3.23
CA LEU A 16 2.66 -11.04 -3.33
C LEU A 16 1.19 -10.79 -3.68
N LEU A 17 0.55 -9.80 -3.05
CA LEU A 17 -0.80 -9.37 -3.41
C LEU A 17 -0.85 -8.93 -4.87
N ALA A 18 0.08 -8.11 -5.34
CA ALA A 18 0.16 -7.69 -6.74
C ALA A 18 0.27 -8.88 -7.70
N CYS A 19 1.14 -9.85 -7.39
CA CYS A 19 1.32 -11.06 -8.18
C CYS A 19 0.09 -11.96 -8.24
N ILE A 20 -0.85 -11.84 -7.29
CA ILE A 20 -2.11 -12.62 -7.28
C ILE A 20 -3.23 -11.82 -7.92
N PHE A 21 -3.45 -10.58 -7.47
CA PHE A 21 -4.59 -9.76 -7.83
C PHE A 21 -4.47 -9.19 -9.25
N ILE A 22 -3.28 -8.90 -9.76
CA ILE A 22 -3.13 -8.41 -11.15
C ILE A 22 -3.47 -9.51 -12.18
N PRO A 23 -2.92 -10.75 -12.09
CA PRO A 23 -3.35 -11.83 -12.97
C PRO A 23 -4.84 -12.15 -12.82
N LEU A 24 -5.37 -12.10 -11.60
CA LEU A 24 -6.79 -12.31 -11.36
C LEU A 24 -7.65 -11.25 -12.07
N ALA A 25 -7.29 -9.97 -11.99
CA ALA A 25 -7.98 -8.89 -12.73
C ALA A 25 -7.90 -9.08 -14.25
N CYS A 26 -6.80 -9.65 -14.77
CA CYS A 26 -6.67 -10.00 -16.19
C CYS A 26 -7.50 -11.23 -16.59
N TYR A 27 -7.75 -12.15 -15.66
CA TYR A 27 -8.52 -13.37 -15.88
C TYR A 27 -10.03 -13.15 -15.81
N LEU A 28 -10.50 -12.20 -14.98
CA LEU A 28 -11.90 -11.88 -14.83
C LEU A 28 -12.48 -11.23 -16.11
N ASP A 29 -13.69 -11.64 -16.47
CA ASP A 29 -14.44 -11.06 -17.60
C ASP A 29 -15.03 -9.72 -17.17
N THR A 30 -14.20 -8.67 -17.22
CA THR A 30 -14.52 -7.30 -16.84
C THR A 30 -14.26 -6.37 -18.01
N SER A 31 -14.94 -5.22 -18.02
CA SER A 31 -14.65 -4.17 -18.99
C SER A 31 -13.21 -3.68 -18.87
N THR A 32 -12.70 -3.09 -19.94
CA THR A 32 -11.32 -2.56 -19.93
C THR A 32 -11.12 -1.50 -18.85
N VAL A 33 -12.15 -0.69 -18.56
CA VAL A 33 -12.08 0.36 -17.54
C VAL A 33 -12.03 -0.25 -16.14
N GLU A 34 -12.90 -1.22 -15.85
CA GLU A 34 -12.91 -1.92 -14.56
C GLU A 34 -11.58 -2.60 -14.27
N ARG A 35 -11.03 -3.32 -15.26
CA ARG A 35 -9.71 -3.96 -15.13
C ARG A 35 -8.60 -2.95 -14.86
N ILE A 36 -8.61 -1.80 -15.53
CA ILE A 36 -7.63 -0.73 -15.26
C ILE A 36 -7.78 -0.22 -13.83
N LEU A 37 -9.01 0.00 -13.35
CA LEU A 37 -9.27 0.45 -11.99
C LEU A 37 -8.77 -0.57 -10.96
N MET A 38 -9.10 -1.85 -11.13
CA MET A 38 -8.65 -2.94 -10.24
C MET A 38 -7.13 -3.08 -10.16
N ILE A 39 -6.43 -2.97 -11.29
CA ILE A 39 -4.96 -3.01 -11.32
C ILE A 39 -4.38 -1.75 -10.69
N SER A 40 -4.91 -0.58 -11.05
CA SER A 40 -4.41 0.71 -10.56
C SER A 40 -4.56 0.86 -9.03
N SER A 41 -5.62 0.32 -8.44
CA SER A 41 -5.83 0.36 -6.99
C SER A 41 -4.78 -0.46 -6.24
N ILE A 42 -4.39 -1.62 -6.76
CA ILE A 42 -3.30 -2.45 -6.19
C ILE A 42 -1.95 -1.75 -6.34
N VAL A 43 -1.68 -1.16 -7.51
CA VAL A 43 -0.45 -0.39 -7.74
C VAL A 43 -0.38 0.82 -6.80
N LEU A 44 -1.51 1.49 -6.54
CA LEU A 44 -1.58 2.61 -5.61
C LEU A 44 -1.23 2.19 -4.18
N VAL A 45 -1.69 1.03 -3.70
CA VAL A 45 -1.31 0.49 -2.38
C VAL A 45 0.21 0.36 -2.28
N ILE A 46 0.86 -0.21 -3.30
CA ILE A 46 2.33 -0.36 -3.32
C ILE A 46 3.03 1.00 -3.30
N ILE A 47 2.56 1.97 -4.08
CA ILE A 47 3.12 3.33 -4.10
C ILE A 47 3.03 3.96 -2.71
N VAL A 48 1.86 3.87 -2.07
CA VAL A 48 1.65 4.48 -0.75
C VAL A 48 2.47 3.79 0.33
N GLU A 49 2.64 2.46 0.27
CA GLU A 49 3.53 1.75 1.20
C GLU A 49 4.99 2.17 1.01
N LEU A 50 5.47 2.30 -0.23
CA LEU A 50 6.83 2.78 -0.51
C LEU A 50 7.06 4.20 0.01
N LEU A 51 6.03 5.06 -0.04
CA LEU A 51 6.09 6.39 0.54
C LEU A 51 6.07 6.37 2.07
N ASN A 52 5.19 5.56 2.69
CA ASN A 52 5.13 5.35 4.13
C ASN A 52 6.50 4.91 4.67
N SER A 53 7.02 3.88 4.04
CA SER A 53 8.40 3.43 4.16
C SER A 53 9.37 4.62 4.10
N ALA A 54 9.45 5.35 2.98
CA ALA A 54 10.43 6.43 2.83
C ALA A 54 10.35 7.47 3.97
N VAL A 55 9.15 7.79 4.44
CA VAL A 55 8.93 8.64 5.62
C VAL A 55 9.53 8.01 6.87
N GLU A 56 9.27 6.72 7.15
CA GLU A 56 9.87 6.02 8.29
C GLU A 56 11.41 6.09 8.27
N ALA A 57 12.03 5.88 7.10
CA ALA A 57 13.49 5.92 6.97
C ALA A 57 14.07 7.31 7.24
N VAL A 58 13.40 8.37 6.78
CA VAL A 58 13.81 9.76 7.07
C VAL A 58 13.63 10.08 8.55
N VAL A 59 12.49 9.70 9.13
CA VAL A 59 12.16 9.94 10.54
C VAL A 59 13.14 9.21 11.46
N ASP A 60 13.47 7.95 11.17
CA ASP A 60 14.42 7.15 11.95
C ASP A 60 15.85 7.72 11.89
N ARG A 61 16.24 8.38 10.79
CA ARG A 61 17.55 9.02 10.66
C ARG A 61 17.69 10.29 11.49
N ILE A 62 16.62 11.06 11.66
CA ILE A 62 16.61 12.34 12.40
C ILE A 62 16.37 12.11 13.91
N GLY A 63 15.89 10.91 14.27
CA GLY A 63 15.09 10.64 15.46
C GLY A 63 15.80 10.49 16.81
N PHE A 64 16.40 11.55 17.35
CA PHE A 64 16.54 11.67 18.82
C PHE A 64 15.94 12.94 19.43
N GLU A 65 15.88 14.06 18.70
CA GLU A 65 15.49 15.36 19.29
C GLU A 65 13.98 15.70 19.20
N LEU A 66 13.18 15.01 18.37
CA LEU A 66 11.79 15.39 18.06
C LEU A 66 10.79 14.22 18.18
N HIS A 67 10.63 13.64 19.38
CA HIS A 67 9.83 12.43 19.61
C HIS A 67 8.35 12.54 19.17
N GLU A 68 7.64 13.64 19.46
CA GLU A 68 6.21 13.77 19.09
C GLU A 68 6.00 13.93 17.58
N LEU A 69 6.83 14.72 16.91
CA LEU A 69 6.74 14.95 15.46
C LEU A 69 7.08 13.67 14.68
N ALA A 70 8.09 12.93 15.15
CA ALA A 70 8.47 11.63 14.59
C ALA A 70 7.31 10.62 14.69
N GLY A 71 6.63 10.55 15.84
CA GLY A 71 5.44 9.71 16.01
C GLY A 71 4.33 10.06 15.02
N ARG A 72 3.96 11.35 14.95
CA ARG A 72 2.90 11.83 14.06
C ARG A 72 3.18 11.54 12.58
N ALA A 73 4.43 11.66 12.13
CA ALA A 73 4.79 11.35 10.75
C ALA A 73 4.58 9.87 10.40
N LYS A 74 4.90 8.95 11.32
CA LYS A 74 4.68 7.50 11.14
C LYS A 74 3.20 7.15 11.14
N ASP A 75 2.43 7.77 12.03
CA ASP A 75 0.97 7.54 12.11
C ASP A 75 0.26 7.97 10.82
N LEU A 76 0.64 9.12 10.26
CA LEU A 76 0.08 9.62 9.00
C LEU A 76 0.46 8.73 7.81
N GLY A 77 1.70 8.24 7.75
CA GLY A 77 2.13 7.29 6.73
C GLY A 77 1.30 6.00 6.77
N SER A 78 1.16 5.40 7.95
CA SER A 78 0.35 4.19 8.15
C SER A 78 -1.14 4.43 7.84
N ALA A 79 -1.68 5.61 8.17
CA ALA A 79 -3.05 5.97 7.83
C ALA A 79 -3.26 6.08 6.31
N ALA A 80 -2.28 6.60 5.57
CA ALA A 80 -2.36 6.66 4.11
C ALA A 80 -2.43 5.25 3.49
N VAL A 81 -1.63 4.30 3.98
CA VAL A 81 -1.67 2.89 3.57
C VAL A 81 -3.05 2.30 3.83
N PHE A 82 -3.61 2.52 5.02
CA PHE A 82 -4.95 2.03 5.37
C PHE A 82 -6.03 2.57 4.42
N VAL A 83 -5.98 3.85 4.06
CA VAL A 83 -6.90 4.46 3.09
C VAL A 83 -6.73 3.85 1.71
N ALA A 84 -5.49 3.61 1.25
CA ALA A 84 -5.23 2.97 -0.04
C ALA A 84 -5.77 1.53 -0.09
N LEU A 85 -5.59 0.76 0.99
CA LEU A 85 -6.18 -0.58 1.13
C LEU A 85 -7.71 -0.54 1.10
N GLY A 86 -8.33 0.42 1.80
CA GLY A 86 -9.78 0.62 1.78
C GLY A 86 -10.30 0.91 0.37
N LEU A 87 -9.59 1.76 -0.39
CA LEU A 87 -9.93 2.04 -1.78
C LEU A 87 -9.79 0.78 -2.66
N ALA A 88 -8.72 0.01 -2.50
CA ALA A 88 -8.54 -1.23 -3.24
C ALA A 88 -9.65 -2.25 -2.97
N ILE A 89 -10.03 -2.43 -1.69
CA ILE A 89 -11.17 -3.29 -1.31
C ILE A 89 -12.46 -2.80 -1.95
N TYR A 90 -12.73 -1.49 -1.86
CA TYR A 90 -13.94 -0.90 -2.43
C TYR A 90 -14.05 -1.13 -3.94
N VAL A 91 -12.99 -0.82 -4.70
CA VAL A 91 -12.95 -1.02 -6.16
C VAL A 91 -13.18 -2.48 -6.52
N TRP A 92 -12.51 -3.41 -5.83
CA TRP A 92 -12.65 -4.83 -6.12
C TRP A 92 -14.05 -5.36 -5.80
N LEU A 93 -14.63 -4.96 -4.67
CA LEU A 93 -16.00 -5.36 -4.33
C LEU A 93 -17.02 -4.80 -5.30
N GLU A 94 -16.90 -3.53 -5.70
CA GLU A 94 -17.84 -2.91 -6.64
C GLU A 94 -17.85 -3.66 -7.98
N VAL A 95 -16.65 -3.93 -8.55
CA VAL A 95 -16.55 -4.65 -9.84
C VAL A 95 -17.01 -6.10 -9.74
N LEU A 96 -16.84 -6.77 -8.59
CA LEU A 96 -17.28 -8.15 -8.41
C LEU A 96 -18.80 -8.26 -8.17
N LEU A 97 -19.45 -7.19 -7.71
CA LEU A 97 -20.87 -7.15 -7.40
C LEU A 97 -21.71 -6.50 -8.51
N SER A 98 -21.08 -5.83 -9.48
CA SER A 98 -21.71 -5.20 -10.64
C SER A 98 -22.17 -6.18 -11.72
#